data_AF-A0A2I1BZ53-F1
#
_entry.id   AF-A0A2I1BZ53-F1
#
_cell.length_a   1.000
_cell.length_b   1.000
_cell.length_c   1.000
_cell.angle_alpha   90.00
_cell.angle_beta   90.00
_cell.angle_gamma   90.00
#
_symmetry.space_group_name_H-M   'P 1'
#
loop_
_entity.id
_entity.type
_entity.pdbx_description
1 polymer ?
#
loop_
_entity_poly.entity_id
_entity_poly.type
_entity_poly.pdbx_seq_one_letter_code
_entity_poly.pdbx_strand_id
1 'polypeptide(L)'
;MASNNSSQQVLRAVYESPQPSTRTFEYKLSSPIASSNPSPENTKVKVAYLSELRSLVPKLQDEINVFLTERMEEDKKEAEAQGRQLSAKEAKEEENYGEEVVEEDT
;
A
#
# COMPACT_ATOMS: atom_id res chain seq x y z
N MET A 1 -38.20 9.22 15.39
CA MET A 1 -37.58 8.25 14.47
C MET A 1 -36.14 8.71 14.26
N ALA A 2 -35.16 8.00 14.82
CA ALA A 2 -33.75 8.39 14.74
C ALA A 2 -33.19 7.93 13.39
N SER A 3 -32.84 8.89 12.53
CA SER A 3 -32.15 8.63 11.27
C SER A 3 -30.70 8.23 11.57
N ASN A 4 -30.41 6.93 11.56
CA ASN A 4 -29.03 6.45 11.55
C ASN A 4 -28.43 6.75 10.18
N ASN A 5 -27.72 7.88 10.08
CA ASN A 5 -26.89 8.18 8.92
C ASN A 5 -25.61 7.32 9.02
N SER A 6 -25.69 6.07 8.58
CA SER A 6 -24.53 5.17 8.52
C SER A 6 -23.66 5.56 7.33
N SER A 7 -22.77 6.53 7.51
CA SER A 7 -21.65 6.75 6.59
C SER A 7 -20.80 5.48 6.60
N GLN A 8 -20.86 4.70 5.52
CA GLN A 8 -20.09 3.49 5.35
C GLN A 8 -18.60 3.83 5.37
N GLN A 9 -17.85 3.19 6.27
CA GLN A 9 -16.43 3.49 6.43
C GLN A 9 -15.63 2.83 5.32
N VAL A 10 -14.54 3.49 4.92
CA VAL A 10 -13.67 3.03 3.85
C VAL A 10 -12.23 3.13 4.30
N LEU A 11 -11.49 2.02 4.19
CA LEU A 11 -10.04 2.00 4.25
C LEU A 11 -9.52 2.33 2.84
N ARG A 12 -8.80 3.44 2.70
CA ARG A 12 -8.41 3.98 1.40
C ARG A 12 -6.93 4.37 1.35
N ALA A 13 -6.31 4.09 0.22
CA ALA A 13 -5.01 4.65 -0.17
C ALA A 13 -5.10 5.25 -1.59
N VAL A 14 -4.35 6.32 -1.84
CA VAL A 14 -4.28 6.98 -3.14
C VAL A 14 -2.81 7.14 -3.50
N TYR A 15 -2.44 6.62 -4.66
CA TYR A 15 -1.14 6.79 -5.29
C TYR A 15 -1.25 7.86 -6.38
N GLU A 16 -0.32 8.80 -6.37
CA GLU A 16 -0.18 9.87 -7.36
C GLU A 16 1.26 9.90 -7.88
N SER A 17 1.42 10.04 -9.20
CA SER A 17 2.70 10.13 -9.89
C SER A 17 2.75 11.38 -10.78
N PRO A 18 3.95 11.94 -11.07
CA PRO A 18 4.12 13.04 -12.02
C PRO A 18 3.71 12.69 -13.47
N GLN A 19 3.83 11.43 -13.89
CA GLN A 19 3.20 10.93 -15.11
C GLN A 19 1.72 10.63 -14.82
N PRO A 20 0.80 10.69 -15.81
CA PRO A 20 -0.65 10.74 -15.58
C PRO A 20 -1.28 9.41 -15.11
N SER A 21 -0.70 8.78 -14.10
CA SER A 21 -1.21 7.60 -13.43
C SER A 21 -1.54 7.92 -11.97
N THR A 22 -2.83 7.89 -11.67
CA THR A 22 -3.36 7.88 -10.30
C THR A 22 -3.99 6.53 -10.07
N ARG A 23 -3.76 5.94 -8.89
CA ARG A 23 -4.40 4.69 -8.51
C ARG A 23 -5.02 4.83 -7.12
N THR A 24 -6.29 4.47 -7.02
CA THR A 24 -7.02 4.45 -5.75
C THR A 24 -7.28 3.00 -5.35
N PHE A 25 -6.97 2.68 -4.10
CA PHE A 25 -7.24 1.40 -3.47
C PHE A 25 -8.27 1.62 -2.36
N GLU A 26 -9.36 0.86 -2.36
CA GLU A 26 -10.46 1.05 -1.41
C GLU A 26 -11.06 -0.26 -0.94
N TYR A 27 -11.20 -0.38 0.38
CA TYR A 27 -11.95 -1.43 1.04
C TYR A 27 -13.07 -0.84 1.87
N LYS A 28 -14.31 -1.21 1.55
CA LYS A 28 -15.47 -0.84 2.36
C LYS A 28 -15.53 -1.70 3.61
N LEU A 29 -15.69 -1.05 4.75
CA LEU A 29 -15.94 -1.73 6.02
C LEU A 29 -17.43 -2.01 6.17
N SER A 30 -17.71 -3.21 6.69
CA SER A 30 -19.06 -3.69 6.99
C SER A 30 -19.45 -3.34 8.42
N SER A 31 -18.46 -3.21 9.30
CA SER A 31 -18.66 -2.84 10.70
C SER A 31 -19.05 -1.36 10.86
N PRO A 32 -20.04 -1.05 11.72
CA PRO A 32 -20.40 0.33 12.02
C PRO A 32 -19.38 0.98 12.97
N ILE A 33 -19.35 2.32 12.99
CA ILE A 33 -18.61 3.06 14.01
C ILE A 33 -19.36 2.95 15.34
N ALA A 34 -18.65 2.57 16.41
CA ALA A 34 -19.21 2.59 17.75
C ALA A 34 -19.48 4.02 18.24
N SER A 35 -20.56 4.20 19.00
CA SER A 35 -20.81 5.47 19.69
C SER A 35 -19.70 5.76 20.72
N SER A 36 -19.46 7.04 20.99
CA SER A 36 -18.49 7.51 21.99
C SER A 36 -18.88 7.16 23.43
N ASN A 37 -20.16 6.85 23.67
CA ASN A 37 -20.66 6.49 25.00
C ASN A 37 -20.12 5.12 25.44
N PRO A 38 -19.56 4.98 26.66
CA PRO A 38 -19.07 3.70 27.13
C PRO A 38 -20.26 2.75 27.40
N SER A 39 -20.34 1.66 26.64
CA SER A 39 -21.27 0.56 26.88
C SER A 39 -20.65 -0.78 26.41
N PRO A 40 -21.06 -1.92 26.98
CA PRO A 40 -20.59 -3.23 26.52
C PRO A 40 -20.88 -3.50 25.04
N GLU A 41 -22.00 -2.98 24.53
CA GLU A 41 -22.37 -3.08 23.11
C GLU A 41 -21.41 -2.27 22.23
N ASN A 42 -21.08 -1.04 22.63
CA ASN A 42 -20.10 -0.22 21.92
C ASN A 42 -18.71 -0.86 21.93
N THR A 43 -18.31 -1.52 23.02
CA THR A 43 -17.06 -2.29 23.05
C THR A 43 -17.06 -3.42 22.01
N LYS A 44 -18.16 -4.17 21.89
CA LYS A 44 -18.28 -5.23 20.87
C LYS A 44 -18.17 -4.67 19.44
N VAL A 45 -18.82 -3.54 19.18
CA VAL A 45 -18.74 -2.85 17.89
C VAL A 45 -17.31 -2.41 17.58
N LYS A 46 -16.59 -1.81 18.55
CA LYS A 46 -15.18 -1.43 18.38
C LYS A 46 -14.29 -2.62 18.08
N VAL A 47 -14.48 -3.74 18.79
CA VAL A 47 -13.71 -4.98 18.56
C VAL A 47 -13.95 -5.51 17.15
N ALA A 48 -15.21 -5.55 16.68
CA ALA A 48 -15.54 -5.97 15.33
C ALA A 48 -14.89 -5.07 14.27
N TYR A 49 -14.99 -3.75 14.45
CA TYR A 49 -14.37 -2.75 13.56
C TYR A 49 -12.85 -2.89 13.47
N LEU A 50 -12.17 -3.00 14.61
CA LEU A 50 -10.72 -3.18 14.66
C LEU A 50 -10.29 -4.54 14.09
N SER A 51 -11.07 -5.60 14.31
CA SER A 51 -10.81 -6.91 13.72
C SER A 51 -10.90 -6.88 12.19
N GLU A 52 -11.91 -6.19 11.66
CA GLU A 52 -12.08 -6.03 10.21
C GLU A 52 -10.90 -5.24 9.63
N LEU A 53 -10.55 -4.08 10.22
CA LEU A 53 -9.37 -3.31 9.82
C LEU A 53 -8.09 -4.14 9.83
N ARG A 54 -7.85 -4.89 10.91
CA ARG A 54 -6.66 -5.74 11.04
C ARG A 54 -6.57 -6.80 9.94
N SER A 55 -7.71 -7.25 9.41
CA SER A 55 -7.76 -8.20 8.30
C SER A 55 -7.60 -7.56 6.92
N LEU A 56 -8.03 -6.30 6.76
CA LEU A 56 -8.03 -5.60 5.47
C LEU A 56 -6.71 -4.86 5.21
N VAL A 57 -6.06 -4.33 6.26
CA VAL A 57 -4.80 -3.58 6.12
C VAL A 57 -3.69 -4.40 5.44
N PRO A 58 -3.43 -5.66 5.82
CA PRO A 58 -2.42 -6.46 5.12
C PRO A 58 -2.77 -6.70 3.64
N LYS A 59 -4.05 -6.91 3.32
CA LYS A 59 -4.49 -7.10 1.92
C LYS A 59 -4.26 -5.85 1.08
N LEU A 60 -4.59 -4.68 1.64
CA LEU A 60 -4.33 -3.40 1.01
C LEU A 60 -2.82 -3.19 0.80
N GLN A 61 -2.01 -3.55 1.80
CA GLN A 61 -0.56 -3.49 1.67
C GLN A 61 -0.06 -4.40 0.55
N ASP A 62 -0.54 -5.64 0.47
CA ASP A 62 -0.15 -6.57 -0.59
C ASP A 62 -0.54 -6.04 -1.98
N GLU A 63 -1.74 -5.48 -2.14
CA GLU A 63 -2.18 -4.85 -3.40
C GLU A 63 -1.29 -3.68 -3.80
N ILE A 64 -0.90 -2.84 -2.84
CA ILE A 64 0.00 -1.71 -3.09
C ILE A 64 1.38 -2.22 -3.50
N ASN A 65 1.92 -3.23 -2.82
CA ASN A 65 3.23 -3.80 -3.13
C ASN A 65 3.27 -4.40 -4.54
N VAL A 66 2.23 -5.17 -4.90
CA VAL A 66 2.09 -5.72 -6.26
C VAL A 66 2.04 -4.59 -7.29
N PHE A 67 1.15 -3.61 -7.08
CA PHE A 67 1.01 -2.47 -8.00
C PHE A 67 2.33 -1.69 -8.20
N LEU A 68 3.05 -1.40 -7.11
CA LEU A 68 4.32 -0.68 -7.21
C LEU A 68 5.41 -1.51 -7.88
N THR A 69 5.42 -2.83 -7.66
CA THR A 69 6.36 -3.74 -8.31
C THR A 69 6.13 -3.79 -9.82
N GLU A 70 4.88 -3.95 -10.25
CA GLU A 70 4.52 -3.90 -11.67
C GLU A 70 4.90 -2.56 -12.31
N ARG A 71 4.64 -1.44 -11.62
CA ARG A 71 5.05 -0.10 -12.07
C ARG A 71 6.57 0.04 -12.23
N MET A 72 7.36 -0.45 -11.28
CA MET A 72 8.83 -0.42 -11.39
C MET A 72 9.34 -1.20 -12.60
N GLU A 73 8.74 -2.35 -12.90
CA GLU A 73 9.08 -3.14 -14.08
C GLU A 73 8.71 -2.43 -15.40
N GLU A 74 7.56 -1.76 -15.43
CA GLU A 74 7.14 -0.93 -16.56
C GLU A 74 8.11 0.24 -16.76
N ASP A 75 8.44 0.97 -15.69
CA ASP A 75 9.37 2.10 -15.72
C ASP A 75 10.77 1.66 -16.18
N LYS A 76 11.25 0.48 -15.74
CA LYS A 76 12.53 -0.11 -16.20
C LYS A 76 12.50 -0.38 -17.70
N LYS A 77 11.45 -1.02 -18.21
CA LYS A 77 11.28 -1.29 -19.65
C LYS A 77 11.19 0.00 -20.48
N GLU A 78 10.48 1.02 -19.98
CA GLU A 78 10.39 2.32 -20.64
C GLU A 78 11.74 3.04 -20.70
N ALA A 79 12.51 3.02 -19.60
CA ALA A 79 13.85 3.58 -19.55
C ALA A 79 14.80 2.88 -20.54
N GLU A 80 14.79 1.55 -20.56
CA GLU A 80 15.56 0.74 -21.51
C GLU A 80 15.20 1.07 -22.96
N ALA A 81 13.90 1.18 -23.28
CA ALA A 81 13.41 1.54 -24.61
C ALA A 81 13.83 2.96 -25.05
N GLN A 82 13.99 3.88 -24.10
CA GLN A 82 14.50 5.24 -24.34
C GLN A 82 16.03 5.30 -24.43
N GLY A 83 16.73 4.16 -24.38
CA GLY A 83 18.18 4.08 -24.44
C GLY A 83 18.87 4.52 -23.16
N ARG A 84 18.13 4.74 -22.06
CA ARG A 84 18.71 4.80 -20.72
C ARG A 84 19.03 3.37 -20.32
N GLN A 85 20.24 2.95 -20.65
CA GLN A 85 20.80 1.72 -20.10
C GLN A 85 20.96 1.89 -18.58
N LEU A 86 20.72 0.81 -17.83
CA LEU A 86 21.24 0.67 -16.46
C LEU A 86 22.68 1.17 -16.48
N SER A 87 22.98 2.15 -15.63
CA SER A 87 24.37 2.58 -15.53
C SER A 87 25.21 1.35 -15.16
N ALA A 88 26.46 1.28 -15.63
CA ALA A 88 27.36 0.18 -15.27
C ALA A 88 27.50 0.03 -13.73
N LYS A 89 27.18 1.11 -12.99
CA LYS A 89 27.08 1.13 -11.54
C LYS A 89 25.85 0.38 -11.02
N GLU A 90 24.66 0.64 -11.54
CA GLU A 90 23.43 -0.10 -11.15
C GLU A 90 23.51 -1.58 -11.52
N ALA A 91 24.08 -1.93 -12.68
CA ALA A 91 24.28 -3.33 -13.06
C ALA A 91 25.21 -4.07 -12.08
N LYS A 92 26.29 -3.41 -11.63
CA LYS A 92 27.24 -3.97 -10.66
C LYS A 92 26.65 -4.06 -9.24
N GLU A 93 25.77 -3.14 -8.88
CA GLU A 93 25.03 -3.16 -7.61
C GLU A 93 23.95 -4.26 -7.58
N GLU A 94 23.29 -4.53 -8.72
CA GLU A 94 22.36 -5.67 -8.87
C GLU A 94 23.10 -7.02 -8.82
N GLU A 95 24.28 -7.15 -9.44
CA GLU A 95 25.10 -8.38 -9.41
C GLU A 95 25.60 -8.75 -8.01
N ASN A 96 25.87 -7.75 -7.18
CA ASN A 96 26.38 -7.92 -5.82
C ASN A 96 25.28 -8.04 -4.76
N TYR A 97 24.01 -8.12 -5.17
CA TYR A 97 22.87 -8.14 -4.24
C TYR A 97 22.81 -9.46 -3.46
N GLY A 98 23.37 -9.48 -2.26
CA GLY A 98 23.41 -10.64 -1.36
C GLY A 98 24.79 -11.02 -0.82
N GLU A 99 25.85 -10.37 -1.30
CA GLU A 99 27.20 -10.48 -0.74
C GLU A 99 27.58 -9.15 -0.06
N GLU A 100 28.17 -9.18 1.14
CA GLU A 100 28.80 -8.00 1.69
C GLU A 100 30.06 -7.68 0.88
N VAL A 101 29.94 -6.74 -0.05
CA VAL A 101 31.10 -6.21 -0.77
C VAL A 101 31.85 -5.29 0.19
N VAL A 102 32.91 -5.80 0.79
CA VAL A 102 33.90 -4.95 1.46
C VAL A 102 34.62 -4.19 0.35
N GLU A 103 34.41 -2.88 0.25
CA GLU A 103 35.25 -2.07 -0.63
C GLU A 103 36.69 -2.15 -0.09
N GLU A 104 37.61 -2.74 -0.87
CA GLU A 104 39.03 -2.62 -0.59
C GLU A 104 39.42 -1.16 -0.84
N ASP A 105 39.53 -0.38 0.23
CA ASP A 105 40.18 0.93 0.22
C ASP A 105 41.62 0.76 -0.30
N THR A 106 41.87 1.15 -1.55
CA THR A 106 43.21 1.33 -2.13
C THR A 106 43.44 2.78 -2.55
#